data_AF-A0A917LJ56-F1
#
_entry.id   AF-A0A917LJ56-F1
#
_cell.length_a   1.000
_cell.length_b   1.000
_cell.length_c   1.000
_cell.angle_alpha   90.00
_cell.angle_beta   90.00
_cell.angle_gamma   90.00
#
_symmetry.space_group_name_H-M   'P 1'
#
loop_
_entity.id
_entity.type
_entity.pdbx_description
1 polymer ?
#
loop_
_entity_poly.entity_id
_entity_poly.type
_entity_poly.pdbx_seq_one_letter_code
_entity_poly.pdbx_strand_id
1 'polypeptide(L)'
;MTTDMMLYVVGLALLDAISPTIIGVTLWLLVTMDKKIVSRISIYLGTIMLLYFLLGIVMMESMPGLMYLLEQLRQYKWLVRIVFGLGVLLFALSFLVPYEKKATIPKAKSYHMKAMIGLGLTTFMIEAGMALPYFILINLLTAENVPLYHWMPIIMLYNFTMILPAFVLLLIYRCGIKAIQPIFDNWQHKLNQHSHSVMAWLLCIIGVILIFYTIDSL
;
A
#
# COMPACT_ATOMS: atom_id res chain seq x y z
N MET A 1 12.50 -19.78 -11.09
CA MET A 1 11.15 -19.18 -10.95
C MET A 1 10.29 -19.66 -12.09
N THR A 2 9.06 -20.07 -11.81
CA THR A 2 8.09 -20.50 -12.81
C THR A 2 7.47 -19.26 -13.50
N THR A 3 7.03 -19.41 -14.75
CA THR A 3 6.31 -18.36 -15.49
C THR A 3 5.04 -17.93 -14.76
N ASP A 4 4.40 -18.85 -14.06
CA ASP A 4 3.16 -18.64 -13.34
C ASP A 4 3.35 -17.70 -12.15
N MET A 5 4.48 -17.84 -11.44
CA MET A 5 4.86 -16.94 -10.34
C MET A 5 5.06 -15.51 -10.85
N MET A 6 5.74 -15.33 -11.99
CA MET A 6 5.93 -14.00 -12.58
C MET A 6 4.59 -13.36 -12.98
N LEU A 7 3.69 -14.14 -13.56
CA LEU A 7 2.35 -13.67 -13.91
C LEU A 7 1.56 -13.23 -12.66
N TYR A 8 1.66 -14.00 -11.58
CA TYR A 8 1.03 -13.67 -10.29
C TYR A 8 1.61 -12.38 -9.70
N VAL A 9 2.94 -12.21 -9.73
CA VAL A 9 3.62 -10.98 -9.28
C VAL A 9 3.16 -9.77 -10.08
N VAL A 10 3.03 -9.89 -11.40
CA VAL A 10 2.50 -8.81 -12.26
C VAL A 10 1.06 -8.48 -11.87
N GLY A 11 0.22 -9.49 -11.64
CA GLY A 11 -1.16 -9.30 -11.17
C GLY A 11 -1.24 -8.53 -9.85
N LEU A 12 -0.41 -8.91 -8.87
CA LEU A 12 -0.30 -8.21 -7.58
C LEU A 12 0.17 -6.77 -7.76
N ALA A 13 1.20 -6.56 -8.58
CA ALA A 13 1.75 -5.22 -8.84
C ALA A 13 0.70 -4.30 -9.49
N LEU A 14 -0.11 -4.83 -10.41
CA LEU A 14 -1.20 -4.08 -11.03
C LEU A 14 -2.32 -3.75 -10.03
N LEU A 15 -2.59 -4.64 -9.08
CA LEU A 15 -3.57 -4.36 -8.02
C LEU A 15 -3.10 -3.20 -7.14
N ASP A 16 -1.82 -3.21 -6.76
CA ASP A 16 -1.19 -2.16 -5.95
C ASP A 16 -0.99 -0.85 -6.73
N ALA A 17 -0.87 -0.92 -8.05
CA ALA A 17 -0.78 0.24 -8.92
C ALA A 17 -2.08 1.09 -8.91
N ILE A 18 -3.22 0.50 -8.53
CA ILE A 18 -4.49 1.21 -8.31
C ILE A 18 -4.54 1.73 -6.87
N SER A 19 -3.44 2.32 -6.41
CA SER A 19 -3.36 3.01 -5.14
C SER A 19 -4.16 4.30 -5.20
N PRO A 20 -5.22 4.46 -4.36
CA PRO A 20 -5.98 5.69 -4.39
C PRO A 20 -5.13 6.87 -3.95
N THR A 21 -4.27 6.71 -2.94
CA THR A 21 -3.55 7.86 -2.35
C THR A 21 -2.49 8.38 -3.31
N ILE A 22 -1.72 7.51 -3.98
CA ILE A 22 -0.69 7.93 -4.95
C ILE A 22 -1.34 8.63 -6.13
N ILE A 23 -2.40 8.04 -6.71
CA ILE A 23 -3.13 8.64 -7.83
C ILE A 23 -3.74 9.98 -7.40
N GLY A 24 -4.36 10.05 -6.23
CA GLY A 24 -5.02 11.23 -5.71
C GLY A 24 -4.09 12.39 -5.43
N VAL A 25 -2.96 12.14 -4.76
CA VAL A 25 -1.93 13.15 -4.51
C VAL A 25 -1.32 13.62 -5.84
N THR A 26 -1.07 12.69 -6.77
CA THR A 26 -0.52 13.02 -8.09
C THR A 26 -1.49 13.93 -8.86
N LEU A 27 -2.77 13.58 -8.96
CA LEU A 27 -3.77 14.41 -9.62
C LEU A 27 -3.91 15.78 -8.94
N TRP A 28 -3.90 15.82 -7.60
CA TRP A 28 -3.95 17.08 -6.86
C TRP A 28 -2.74 17.97 -7.17
N LEU A 29 -1.53 17.41 -7.23
CA LEU A 29 -0.33 18.14 -7.63
C LEU A 29 -0.41 18.63 -9.09
N LEU A 30 -0.94 17.81 -10.00
CA LEU A 30 -1.11 18.15 -11.41
C LEU A 30 -2.09 19.31 -11.64
N VAL A 31 -3.14 19.40 -10.84
CA VAL A 31 -4.15 20.48 -10.93
C VAL A 31 -3.69 21.75 -10.21
N THR A 32 -2.93 21.62 -9.12
CA THR A 32 -2.60 22.76 -8.25
C THR A 32 -1.30 23.47 -8.63
N MET A 33 -0.36 22.79 -9.29
CA MET A 33 0.96 23.34 -9.61
C MET A 33 1.14 23.60 -11.11
N ASP A 34 1.62 24.80 -11.45
CA ASP A 34 1.94 25.15 -12.84
C ASP A 34 3.44 25.04 -13.19
N LYS A 35 4.34 25.15 -12.20
CA LYS A 35 5.80 25.23 -12.42
C LYS A 35 6.55 24.12 -11.69
N LYS A 36 7.61 23.59 -12.34
CA LYS A 36 8.51 22.53 -11.82
C LYS A 36 7.79 21.22 -11.46
N ILE A 37 6.60 20.99 -12.00
CA ILE A 37 5.73 19.86 -11.71
C ILE A 37 6.41 18.51 -11.91
N VAL A 38 7.15 18.34 -13.01
CA VAL A 38 7.91 17.12 -13.33
C VAL A 38 8.91 16.81 -12.23
N SER A 39 9.69 17.80 -11.80
CA SER A 39 10.68 17.62 -10.72
C SER A 39 10.00 17.26 -9.40
N ARG A 40 8.89 17.92 -9.07
CA ARG A 40 8.19 17.72 -7.79
C ARG A 40 7.51 16.36 -7.70
N ILE A 41 6.81 15.94 -8.75
CA ILE A 41 6.20 14.61 -8.82
C ILE A 41 7.29 13.53 -8.85
N SER A 42 8.40 13.74 -9.55
CA SER A 42 9.52 12.78 -9.53
C SER A 42 10.13 12.61 -8.13
N ILE A 43 10.27 13.70 -7.36
CA ILE A 43 10.74 13.62 -5.97
C ILE A 43 9.73 12.87 -5.10
N TYR A 44 8.45 13.19 -5.24
CA TYR A 44 7.36 12.53 -4.51
C TYR A 44 7.31 11.02 -4.78
N LEU A 45 7.24 10.63 -6.06
CA LEU A 45 7.20 9.22 -6.49
C LEU A 45 8.51 8.50 -6.15
N GLY A 46 9.66 9.15 -6.34
CA GLY A 46 10.97 8.58 -5.97
C GLY A 46 11.09 8.35 -4.46
N THR A 47 10.50 9.22 -3.64
CA THR A 47 10.44 9.00 -2.18
C THR A 47 9.63 7.76 -1.84
N ILE A 48 8.43 7.62 -2.43
CA ILE A 48 7.57 6.45 -2.22
C ILE A 48 8.27 5.17 -2.69
N MET A 49 8.82 5.17 -3.90
CA MET A 49 9.54 4.05 -4.47
C MET A 49 10.69 3.59 -3.58
N LEU A 50 11.48 4.55 -3.06
CA LEU A 50 12.59 4.27 -2.16
C LEU A 50 12.11 3.72 -0.81
N LEU A 51 11.06 4.28 -0.22
CA LEU A 51 10.50 3.81 1.05
C LEU A 51 9.94 2.38 0.93
N TYR A 52 9.18 2.08 -0.12
CA TYR A 52 8.69 0.72 -0.37
C TYR A 52 9.83 -0.24 -0.70
N PHE A 53 10.87 0.19 -1.40
CA PHE A 53 12.03 -0.67 -1.67
C PHE A 53 12.79 -1.00 -0.38
N LEU A 54 13.02 -0.01 0.49
CA LEU A 54 13.62 -0.24 1.82
C LEU A 54 12.73 -1.11 2.70
N LEU A 55 11.41 -0.90 2.68
CA LEU A 55 10.46 -1.75 3.37
C LEU A 55 10.61 -3.20 2.90
N GLY A 56 10.65 -3.44 1.58
CA GLY A 56 10.88 -4.77 1.02
C GLY A 56 12.13 -5.45 1.51
N ILE A 57 13.26 -4.73 1.52
CA ILE A 57 14.52 -5.26 2.05
C ILE A 57 14.37 -5.66 3.51
N VAL A 58 13.85 -4.74 4.35
CA VAL A 58 13.63 -5.00 5.78
C VAL A 58 12.71 -6.21 5.98
N MET A 59 11.66 -6.33 5.17
CA MET A 59 10.71 -7.43 5.28
C MET A 59 11.30 -8.76 4.80
N MET A 60 12.02 -8.81 3.68
CA MET A 60 12.67 -10.03 3.20
C MET A 60 13.62 -10.63 4.25
N GLU A 61 14.36 -9.77 4.95
CA GLU A 61 15.30 -10.21 6.00
C GLU A 61 14.59 -10.58 7.32
N SER A 62 13.50 -9.90 7.67
CA SER A 62 12.80 -10.12 8.95
C SER A 62 11.70 -11.19 8.91
N MET A 63 11.13 -11.48 7.74
CA MET A 63 9.98 -12.38 7.63
C MET A 63 10.26 -13.80 8.13
N PRO A 64 11.40 -14.44 7.85
CA PRO A 64 11.69 -15.77 8.39
C PRO A 64 11.72 -15.78 9.93
N GLY A 65 12.31 -14.76 10.54
CA GLY A 65 12.31 -14.59 11.99
C GLY A 65 10.91 -14.34 12.55
N LEU A 66 10.10 -13.53 11.87
CA LEU A 66 8.73 -13.25 12.24
C LEU A 66 7.86 -14.52 12.18
N MET A 67 8.00 -15.34 11.14
CA MET A 67 7.28 -16.61 11.00
C MET A 67 7.68 -17.61 12.10
N TYR A 68 8.97 -17.70 12.40
CA TYR A 68 9.45 -18.52 13.50
C TYR A 68 8.88 -18.09 14.86
N LEU A 69 8.83 -16.78 15.15
CA LEU A 69 8.21 -16.27 16.37
C LEU A 69 6.71 -16.57 16.42
N LEU A 70 6.01 -16.39 15.30
CA LEU A 70 4.59 -16.71 15.17
C LEU A 70 4.30 -18.20 15.44
N GLU A 71 5.14 -19.10 14.93
CA GLU A 71 5.05 -20.54 15.19
C GLU A 71 5.32 -20.89 16.66
N GLN A 72 6.33 -20.28 17.29
CA GLN A 72 6.57 -20.47 18.72
C GLN A 72 5.39 -20.03 19.58
N LEU A 73 4.82 -18.85 19.28
CA LEU A 73 3.67 -18.32 20.02
C LEU A 73 2.45 -19.24 19.90
N ARG A 74 2.31 -19.95 18.77
CA ARG A 74 1.22 -20.90 18.51
C ARG A 74 1.25 -22.13 19.42
N GLN A 75 2.40 -22.48 19.99
CA GLN A 75 2.51 -23.60 20.93
C GLN A 75 1.75 -23.34 22.25
N TYR A 76 1.55 -22.06 22.61
CA TYR A 76 0.85 -21.67 23.83
C TYR A 76 -0.66 -21.57 23.58
N LYS A 77 -1.40 -22.67 23.83
CA LYS A 77 -2.86 -22.75 23.61
C LYS A 77 -3.67 -21.61 24.25
N TRP A 78 -3.25 -21.14 25.43
CA TRP A 78 -3.93 -20.02 26.11
C TRP A 78 -3.75 -18.70 25.33
N LEU A 79 -2.56 -18.47 24.77
CA LEU A 79 -2.25 -17.29 23.95
C LEU A 79 -3.05 -17.34 22.65
N VAL A 80 -3.13 -18.50 22.00
CA VAL A 80 -3.95 -18.71 20.79
C VAL A 80 -5.42 -18.34 21.06
N ARG A 81 -6.00 -18.76 22.19
CA ARG A 81 -7.39 -18.41 22.56
C ARG A 81 -7.59 -16.92 22.82
N ILE A 82 -6.63 -16.25 23.46
CA ILE A 82 -6.67 -14.80 23.65
C ILE A 82 -6.61 -14.07 22.31
N VAL A 83 -5.69 -14.47 21.42
CA VAL A 83 -5.53 -13.88 20.09
C VAL A 83 -6.78 -14.12 19.23
N PHE A 84 -7.38 -15.30 19.29
CA PHE A 84 -8.68 -15.58 18.65
C PHE A 84 -9.78 -14.64 19.17
N GLY A 85 -9.90 -14.53 20.50
CA GLY A 85 -10.87 -13.63 21.14
C GLY A 85 -10.66 -12.17 20.75
N LEU A 86 -9.41 -11.71 20.66
CA LEU A 86 -9.06 -10.39 20.12
C LEU A 86 -9.46 -10.24 18.66
N GLY A 87 -9.24 -11.27 17.83
CA GLY A 87 -9.66 -11.28 16.44
C GLY A 87 -11.18 -11.10 16.27
N VAL A 88 -11.96 -11.86 17.05
CA VAL A 88 -13.43 -11.74 17.09
C VAL A 88 -13.86 -10.36 17.59
N LEU A 89 -13.21 -9.84 18.63
CA LEU A 89 -13.47 -8.49 19.16
C LEU A 89 -13.24 -7.41 18.09
N LEU A 90 -12.09 -7.43 17.41
CA LEU A 90 -11.74 -6.46 16.36
C LEU A 90 -12.71 -6.56 15.18
N PHE A 91 -13.04 -7.77 14.75
CA PHE A 91 -14.04 -8.01 13.70
C PHE A 91 -15.42 -7.46 14.10
N ALA A 92 -15.87 -7.70 15.33
CA ALA A 92 -17.13 -7.15 15.81
C ALA A 92 -17.09 -5.61 15.88
N LEU A 93 -16.02 -5.04 16.45
CA LEU A 93 -15.82 -3.59 16.56
C LEU A 93 -15.81 -2.90 15.19
N SER A 94 -15.36 -3.56 14.13
CA SER A 94 -15.43 -3.03 12.76
C SER A 94 -16.84 -2.57 12.39
N PHE A 95 -17.89 -3.28 12.80
CA PHE A 95 -19.27 -2.93 12.44
C PHE A 95 -19.83 -1.77 13.26
N LEU A 96 -19.20 -1.45 14.40
CA LEU A 96 -19.58 -0.32 15.25
C LEU A 96 -18.88 0.98 14.84
N VAL A 97 -17.78 0.90 14.09
CA VAL A 97 -17.05 2.10 13.66
C VAL A 97 -17.90 2.90 12.66
N PRO A 98 -18.23 4.17 12.96
CA PRO A 98 -19.01 4.99 12.06
C PRO A 98 -18.26 5.27 10.77
N TYR A 99 -19.01 5.42 9.69
CA TYR A 99 -18.48 5.79 8.39
C TYR A 99 -17.75 7.14 8.45
N GLU A 100 -16.53 7.18 7.91
CA GLU A 100 -15.83 8.44 7.75
C GLU A 100 -16.46 9.25 6.63
N LYS A 101 -16.73 10.53 6.89
CA LYS A 101 -17.43 11.39 5.91
C LYS A 101 -16.56 11.84 4.75
N LYS A 102 -15.22 11.71 4.81
CA LYS A 102 -14.29 12.13 3.76
C LYS A 102 -12.98 11.34 3.80
N ALA A 103 -12.64 10.64 2.71
CA ALA A 103 -11.28 10.19 2.48
C ALA A 103 -10.37 11.42 2.30
N THR A 104 -9.37 11.58 3.18
CA THR A 104 -8.47 12.74 3.14
C THR A 104 -7.22 12.43 2.33
N ILE A 105 -7.11 13.06 1.16
CA ILE A 105 -5.86 13.03 0.37
C ILE A 105 -4.84 13.93 1.09
N PRO A 106 -3.62 13.47 1.37
CA PRO A 106 -2.60 14.32 1.98
C PRO A 106 -2.24 15.46 1.02
N LYS A 107 -2.27 16.70 1.53
CA LYS A 107 -2.01 17.92 0.74
C LYS A 107 -0.73 18.59 1.21
N ALA A 108 0.10 19.05 0.27
CA ALA A 108 1.29 19.79 0.62
C ALA A 108 0.93 21.18 1.14
N LYS A 109 1.53 21.58 2.26
CA LYS A 109 1.46 22.97 2.76
C LYS A 109 2.39 23.92 1.98
N SER A 110 3.41 23.39 1.31
CA SER A 110 4.32 24.16 0.46
C SER A 110 4.84 23.33 -0.72
N TYR A 111 5.38 23.99 -1.74
CA TYR A 111 5.79 23.37 -3.00
C TYR A 111 7.31 23.22 -3.16
N HIS A 112 8.06 23.24 -2.05
CA HIS A 112 9.50 23.01 -2.06
C HIS A 112 9.84 21.51 -2.02
N MET A 113 11.07 21.15 -2.37
CA MET A 113 11.53 19.76 -2.46
C MET A 113 11.27 18.97 -1.16
N LYS A 114 11.58 19.57 0.01
CA LYS A 114 11.35 18.93 1.32
C LYS A 114 9.88 18.61 1.59
N ALA A 115 8.96 19.44 1.10
CA ALA A 115 7.53 19.19 1.27
C ALA A 115 7.06 18.01 0.41
N MET A 116 7.66 17.78 -0.76
CA MET A 116 7.35 16.61 -1.59
C MET A 116 7.87 15.31 -0.95
N ILE A 117 9.05 15.36 -0.31
CA ILE A 117 9.56 14.24 0.49
C ILE A 117 8.60 13.96 1.66
N GLY A 118 8.20 15.01 2.38
CA GLY A 118 7.22 14.90 3.46
C GLY A 118 5.90 14.30 2.99
N LEU A 119 5.38 14.73 1.83
CA LEU A 119 4.20 14.13 1.21
C LEU A 119 4.38 12.66 0.86
N GLY A 120 5.53 12.30 0.30
CA GLY A 120 5.86 10.92 -0.01
C GLY A 120 5.88 10.05 1.24
N LEU A 121 6.50 10.55 2.32
CA LEU A 121 6.54 9.88 3.61
C LEU A 121 5.14 9.70 4.21
N THR A 122 4.31 10.75 4.21
CA THR A 122 2.93 10.64 4.72
C THR A 122 2.08 9.69 3.88
N THR A 123 2.24 9.70 2.56
CA THR A 123 1.53 8.78 1.67
C THR A 123 1.94 7.34 1.97
N PHE A 124 3.25 7.09 2.08
CA PHE A 124 3.78 5.79 2.45
C PHE A 124 3.23 5.32 3.80
N MET A 125 3.21 6.16 4.83
CA MET A 125 2.66 5.74 6.14
C MET A 125 1.18 5.38 6.10
N ILE A 126 0.40 6.03 5.24
CA ILE A 126 -1.03 5.73 5.08
C ILE A 126 -1.23 4.41 4.33
N GLU A 127 -0.44 4.15 3.29
CA GLU A 127 -0.65 3.00 2.41
C GLU A 127 0.14 1.75 2.80
N ALA A 128 1.31 1.90 3.39
CA ALA A 128 2.19 0.76 3.69
C ALA A 128 1.49 -0.27 4.60
N GLY A 129 0.64 0.17 5.53
CA GLY A 129 -0.15 -0.72 6.37
C GLY A 129 -1.28 -1.47 5.64
N MET A 130 -1.67 -1.02 4.44
CA MET A 130 -2.74 -1.59 3.62
C MET A 130 -2.25 -2.22 2.32
N ALA A 131 -0.94 -2.23 2.08
CA ALA A 131 -0.32 -2.82 0.90
C ALA A 131 -0.34 -4.36 0.98
N LEU A 132 -1.54 -4.95 1.07
CA LEU A 132 -1.75 -6.40 1.10
C LEU A 132 -1.08 -7.09 -0.09
N PRO A 133 -1.17 -6.58 -1.34
CA PRO A 133 -0.48 -7.21 -2.47
C PRO A 133 1.04 -7.27 -2.28
N TYR A 134 1.62 -6.21 -1.69
CA TYR A 134 3.03 -6.15 -1.36
C TYR A 134 3.43 -7.20 -0.33
N PHE A 135 2.66 -7.35 0.76
CA PHE A 135 2.95 -8.36 1.77
C PHE A 135 2.82 -9.79 1.23
N ILE A 136 1.86 -10.04 0.33
CA ILE A 136 1.72 -11.33 -0.34
C ILE A 136 2.94 -11.62 -1.21
N LEU A 137 3.45 -10.63 -1.96
CA LEU A 137 4.69 -10.75 -2.73
C LEU A 137 5.85 -11.17 -1.83
N ILE A 138 6.06 -10.46 -0.71
CA ILE A 138 7.15 -10.76 0.22
C ILE A 138 7.01 -12.21 0.73
N ASN A 139 5.83 -12.58 1.20
CA ASN A 139 5.58 -13.95 1.70
C ASN A 139 5.89 -15.01 0.63
N LEU A 140 5.47 -14.78 -0.62
CA LEU A 140 5.72 -15.67 -1.75
C LEU A 140 7.23 -15.83 -2.02
N LEU A 141 7.97 -14.73 -2.08
CA LEU A 141 9.41 -14.73 -2.31
C LEU A 141 10.18 -15.39 -1.15
N THR A 142 9.74 -15.19 0.08
CA THR A 142 10.35 -15.80 1.27
C THR A 142 10.03 -17.28 1.38
N ALA A 143 8.81 -17.70 1.04
CA ALA A 143 8.39 -19.10 1.09
C ALA A 143 9.13 -19.96 0.05
N GLU A 144 9.42 -19.39 -1.12
CA GLU A 144 10.24 -20.06 -2.15
C GLU A 144 11.76 -19.96 -1.88
N ASN A 145 12.19 -19.37 -0.77
CA ASN A 145 13.61 -19.14 -0.45
C ASN A 145 14.39 -18.51 -1.61
N VAL A 146 13.78 -17.54 -2.30
CA VAL A 146 14.39 -16.90 -3.46
C VAL A 146 15.69 -16.20 -3.02
N PRO A 147 16.83 -16.39 -3.72
CA PRO A 147 18.09 -15.75 -3.35
C PRO A 147 18.06 -14.23 -3.62
N LEU A 148 18.90 -13.48 -2.91
CA LEU A 148 18.98 -12.00 -2.97
C LEU A 148 19.03 -11.43 -4.39
N TYR A 149 19.89 -12.02 -5.23
CA TYR A 149 20.08 -11.58 -6.60
C TYR A 149 18.82 -11.69 -7.47
N HIS A 150 17.84 -12.51 -7.08
CA HIS A 150 16.58 -12.66 -7.78
C HIS A 150 15.46 -11.81 -7.17
N TRP A 151 15.29 -11.82 -5.84
CA TRP A 151 14.17 -11.07 -5.24
C TRP A 151 14.38 -9.55 -5.32
N MET A 152 15.62 -9.07 -5.23
CA MET A 152 15.92 -7.63 -5.23
C MET A 152 15.45 -6.93 -6.53
N PRO A 153 15.76 -7.42 -7.74
CA PRO A 153 15.20 -6.84 -8.97
C PRO A 153 13.68 -7.04 -9.10
N ILE A 154 13.10 -8.10 -8.54
CA ILE A 154 11.63 -8.30 -8.54
C ILE A 154 10.94 -7.22 -7.72
N ILE A 155 11.40 -6.97 -6.50
CA ILE A 155 10.84 -5.92 -5.65
C ILE A 155 11.01 -4.54 -6.32
N MET A 156 12.15 -4.30 -6.95
CA MET A 156 12.39 -3.05 -7.69
C MET A 156 11.40 -2.88 -8.85
N LEU A 157 11.20 -3.93 -9.66
CA LEU A 157 10.27 -3.91 -10.80
C LEU A 157 8.82 -3.80 -10.33
N TYR A 158 8.46 -4.49 -9.24
CA TYR A 158 7.15 -4.38 -8.60
C TYR A 158 6.88 -2.93 -8.18
N ASN A 159 7.80 -2.31 -7.42
CA ASN A 159 7.64 -0.93 -6.96
C ASN A 159 7.57 0.07 -8.11
N PHE A 160 8.33 -0.18 -9.18
CA PHE A 160 8.25 0.63 -10.40
C PHE A 160 6.88 0.51 -11.08
N THR A 161 6.34 -0.70 -11.17
CA THR A 161 5.00 -0.97 -11.72
C THR A 161 3.91 -0.28 -10.90
N MET A 162 4.05 -0.31 -9.57
CA MET A 162 3.12 0.35 -8.63
C MET A 162 3.01 1.86 -8.87
N ILE A 163 4.13 2.56 -9.10
CA ILE A 163 4.13 4.02 -9.34
C ILE A 163 3.89 4.40 -10.81
N LEU A 164 3.85 3.42 -11.72
CA LEU A 164 3.74 3.63 -13.16
C LEU A 164 2.49 4.44 -13.56
N PRO A 165 1.28 4.19 -13.01
CA PRO A 165 0.10 4.99 -13.37
C PRO A 165 0.27 6.48 -13.06
N ALA A 166 0.95 6.84 -11.98
CA ALA A 166 1.23 8.23 -11.64
C ALA A 166 2.22 8.88 -12.63
N PHE A 167 3.22 8.13 -13.10
CA PHE A 167 4.09 8.57 -14.19
C PHE A 167 3.32 8.75 -15.50
N VAL A 168 2.37 7.87 -15.82
CA VAL A 168 1.50 8.00 -17.00
C VAL A 168 0.67 9.28 -16.91
N LEU A 169 0.08 9.59 -15.75
CA LEU A 169 -0.64 10.85 -15.53
C LEU A 169 0.26 12.08 -15.75
N LEU A 170 1.51 12.04 -15.27
CA LEU A 170 2.49 13.10 -15.50
C LEU A 170 2.82 13.27 -17.00
N LEU A 171 2.92 12.18 -17.76
CA LEU A 171 3.15 12.24 -19.21
C LEU A 171 1.94 12.83 -19.94
N ILE A 172 0.72 12.41 -19.59
CA ILE A 172 -0.54 12.97 -20.12
C ILE A 172 -0.59 14.48 -19.90
N TYR A 173 -0.21 14.95 -18.70
CA TYR A 173 -0.13 16.38 -18.38
C TYR A 173 0.85 17.10 -19.30
N ARG A 174 2.05 16.54 -19.48
CA ARG A 174 3.10 17.13 -20.30
C ARG A 174 2.73 17.18 -21.79
N CYS A 175 1.94 16.22 -22.27
CA CYS A 175 1.41 16.23 -23.63
C CYS A 175 0.31 17.29 -23.85
N GLY A 176 -0.06 18.07 -22.82
CA GLY A 176 -1.06 19.13 -22.93
C GLY A 176 -2.49 18.61 -23.06
N ILE A 177 -2.73 17.34 -22.73
CA ILE A 177 -4.05 16.72 -22.81
C ILE A 177 -4.90 17.30 -21.67
N LYS A 178 -5.98 18.04 -22.02
CA LYS A 178 -6.90 18.68 -21.05
C LYS A 178 -7.76 17.70 -20.22
N ALA A 179 -7.40 16.41 -20.20
CA ALA A 179 -8.17 15.37 -19.52
C ALA A 179 -7.98 15.35 -17.99
N ILE A 180 -6.97 16.04 -17.45
CA ILE A 180 -6.60 15.88 -16.03
C ILE A 180 -7.61 16.52 -15.07
N GLN A 181 -8.13 17.71 -15.39
CA GLN A 181 -9.18 18.35 -14.60
C GLN A 181 -10.44 17.48 -14.47
N PRO A 182 -11.06 17.00 -15.58
CA PRO A 182 -12.24 16.16 -15.46
C PRO A 182 -11.96 14.80 -14.80
N ILE A 183 -10.74 14.24 -14.96
CA ILE A 183 -10.32 13.04 -14.22
C ILE A 183 -10.27 13.33 -12.72
N PHE A 184 -9.65 14.44 -12.31
CA PHE A 184 -9.54 14.83 -10.90
C PHE A 184 -10.92 15.05 -10.25
N ASP A 185 -11.81 15.78 -10.92
CA ASP A 185 -13.15 16.07 -10.40
C ASP A 185 -13.97 14.78 -10.23
N ASN A 186 -13.97 13.91 -11.25
CA ASN A 186 -14.62 12.60 -11.17
C ASN A 186 -14.05 11.74 -10.05
N TRP A 187 -12.72 11.77 -9.88
CA TRP A 187 -12.04 10.98 -8.88
C TRP A 187 -12.36 11.46 -7.45
N GLN A 188 -12.38 12.78 -7.24
CA GLN A 188 -12.81 13.40 -5.99
C GLN A 188 -14.28 13.08 -5.68
N HIS A 189 -15.16 13.11 -6.68
CA HIS A 189 -16.56 12.72 -6.51
C HIS A 189 -16.71 11.23 -6.13
N LYS A 190 -16.00 10.32 -6.81
CA LYS A 190 -16.05 8.88 -6.52
C LYS A 190 -15.55 8.55 -5.12
N LEU A 191 -14.44 9.16 -4.69
CA LEU A 191 -13.92 8.99 -3.33
C LEU A 191 -14.92 9.42 -2.26
N ASN A 192 -15.61 10.54 -2.47
CA ASN A 192 -16.58 11.07 -1.51
C ASN A 192 -17.88 10.25 -1.47
N GLN A 193 -18.19 9.48 -2.51
CA GLN A 193 -19.42 8.68 -2.59
C GLN A 193 -19.29 7.29 -1.94
N HIS A 194 -18.08 6.75 -1.78
CA HIS A 194 -17.86 5.36 -1.35
C HIS A 194 -16.89 5.20 -0.16
N SER A 195 -16.70 6.22 0.69
CA SER A 195 -15.78 6.10 1.82
C SER A 195 -16.37 5.26 2.97
N HIS A 196 -16.24 3.94 2.86
CA HIS A 196 -16.23 3.10 4.05
C HIS A 196 -15.14 3.58 5.00
N SER A 197 -15.39 3.54 6.30
CA SER A 197 -14.38 3.91 7.29
C SER A 197 -13.16 3.00 7.11
N VAL A 198 -12.03 3.62 6.76
CA VAL A 198 -10.74 2.93 6.63
C VAL A 198 -10.42 2.17 7.90
N MET A 199 -10.73 2.77 9.06
CA MET A 199 -10.56 2.14 10.36
C MET A 199 -11.46 0.91 10.54
N ALA A 200 -12.73 0.97 10.11
CA ALA A 200 -13.61 -0.19 10.13
C ALA A 200 -13.02 -1.33 9.27
N TRP A 201 -12.65 -1.02 8.03
CA TRP A 201 -12.06 -2.00 7.12
C TRP A 201 -10.77 -2.63 7.66
N LEU A 202 -9.88 -1.83 8.25
CA LEU A 202 -8.66 -2.31 8.91
C LEU A 202 -8.99 -3.27 10.05
N LEU A 203 -9.90 -2.89 10.95
CA LEU A 203 -10.32 -3.74 12.07
C LEU A 203 -10.95 -5.05 11.58
N CYS A 204 -11.74 -4.99 10.50
CA CYS A 204 -12.33 -6.17 9.86
C CYS A 204 -11.25 -7.12 9.34
N ILE A 205 -10.34 -6.63 8.48
CA ILE A 205 -9.27 -7.44 7.88
C ILE A 205 -8.40 -8.04 8.99
N ILE A 206 -7.93 -7.21 9.93
CA ILE A 206 -7.06 -7.68 11.02
C ILE A 206 -7.78 -8.71 11.87
N GLY A 207 -9.04 -8.47 12.23
CA GLY A 207 -9.86 -9.40 13.00
C GLY A 207 -10.00 -10.75 12.29
N VAL A 208 -10.34 -10.74 11.00
CA VAL A 208 -10.46 -11.95 10.17
C VAL A 208 -9.12 -12.70 10.07
N ILE A 209 -8.01 -12.00 9.81
CA ILE A 209 -6.68 -12.60 9.74
C ILE A 209 -6.34 -13.29 11.06
N LEU A 210 -6.57 -12.64 12.21
CA LEU A 210 -6.28 -13.23 13.52
C LEU A 210 -7.14 -14.47 13.82
N ILE A 211 -8.42 -14.45 13.44
CA ILE A 211 -9.33 -15.60 13.57
C ILE A 211 -8.79 -16.77 12.75
N PHE A 212 -8.53 -16.58 11.45
CA PHE A 212 -8.02 -17.64 10.59
C PHE A 212 -6.62 -18.12 11.00
N TYR A 213 -5.77 -17.22 11.48
CA TYR A 213 -4.44 -17.58 11.97
C TYR A 213 -4.49 -18.52 13.18
N THR A 214 -5.54 -18.43 14.02
CA THR A 214 -5.66 -19.17 15.28
C THR A 214 -6.61 -20.36 15.22
N ILE A 215 -7.56 -20.39 14.28
CA ILE A 215 -8.64 -21.39 14.24
C ILE A 215 -8.14 -22.83 14.11
N ASP A 216 -7.08 -23.06 13.34
CA ASP A 216 -6.50 -24.39 13.14
C ASP A 216 -5.79 -24.93 14.40
N SER A 217 -5.52 -24.06 15.37
CA SER A 217 -4.69 -24.34 16.56
C SER A 217 -5.47 -24.30 17.88
N LEU A 218 -6.80 -24.26 17.81
CA LEU A 218 -7.71 -24.05 18.95
C LEU A 218 -8.01 -25.32 19.75
#